data_AF-A0AA51CGI1-F1
#
_entry.id   AF-A0AA51CGI1-F1
#
_cell.length_a   1.000
_cell.length_b   1.000
_cell.length_c   1.000
_cell.angle_alpha   90.00
_cell.angle_beta   90.00
_cell.angle_gamma   90.00
#
_symmetry.space_group_name_H-M   'P 1'
#
loop_
_entity.id
_entity.type
_entity.pdbx_description
1 polymer ?
#
loop_
_entity_poly.entity_id
_entity_poly.type
_entity_poly.pdbx_seq_one_letter_code
_entity_poly.pdbx_strand_id
1 'polypeptide(L)'
;MSAFKGVAIKTLSSVEINHWQSNQHEFHGVSALKSIFGYSRQYFNGEFYYVESGGRILKDFGELTWYDAREYSPDRTEYRFYYSENVAVNNAKVGDTLVVALCENNVVKIIIVEQGTKFIDVLKASMGLSSIADKYQVVNNLSLLSDLANALK
;
A
#
# COMPACT_ATOMS: atom_id res chain seq x y z
N MET A 1 15.91 10.94 -8.38
CA MET A 1 14.95 9.82 -8.43
C MET A 1 14.59 9.49 -6.99
N SER A 2 13.33 9.57 -6.59
CA SER A 2 12.96 9.02 -5.28
C SER A 2 13.04 7.50 -5.40
N ALA A 3 14.08 6.91 -4.80
CA ALA A 3 14.18 5.46 -4.69
C ALA A 3 13.21 4.97 -3.61
N PHE A 4 12.74 3.73 -3.74
CA PHE A 4 11.92 3.08 -2.72
C PHE A 4 12.83 2.22 -1.84
N LYS A 5 12.61 2.27 -0.52
CA LYS A 5 13.21 1.33 0.44
C LYS A 5 12.56 -0.04 0.37
N GLY A 6 11.27 -0.07 0.04
CA GLY A 6 10.51 -1.30 -0.13
C GLY A 6 9.10 -1.01 -0.60
N VAL A 7 8.53 -1.98 -1.32
CA VAL A 7 7.18 -1.89 -1.87
C VAL A 7 6.44 -3.19 -1.64
N ALA A 8 5.16 -3.10 -1.31
CA ALA A 8 4.25 -4.22 -1.29
C ALA A 8 3.04 -3.95 -2.18
N ILE A 9 2.50 -5.01 -2.77
CA ILE A 9 1.32 -4.96 -3.62
C ILE A 9 0.33 -6.06 -3.24
N LYS A 10 -0.96 -5.79 -3.39
CA LYS A 10 -2.03 -6.80 -3.30
C LYS A 10 -3.29 -6.36 -4.03
N THR A 11 -4.20 -7.30 -4.26
CA THR A 11 -5.58 -7.04 -4.66
C THR A 11 -6.44 -6.88 -3.41
N LEU A 12 -7.35 -5.89 -3.43
CA LEU A 12 -8.25 -5.58 -2.32
C LEU A 12 -9.40 -6.58 -2.25
N SER A 13 -9.55 -7.19 -1.08
CA SER A 13 -10.64 -8.11 -0.78
C SER A 13 -11.90 -7.39 -0.29
N SER A 14 -13.04 -8.08 -0.31
CA SER A 14 -14.29 -7.55 0.26
C SER A 14 -14.19 -7.23 1.75
N VAL A 15 -13.43 -8.03 2.49
CA VAL A 15 -13.21 -7.83 3.93
C VAL A 15 -12.55 -6.47 4.17
N GLU A 16 -11.46 -6.15 3.46
CA GLU A 16 -10.74 -4.88 3.60
C GLU A 16 -11.63 -3.68 3.27
N ILE A 17 -12.33 -3.71 2.14
CA ILE A 17 -13.20 -2.62 1.72
C ILE A 17 -14.32 -2.37 2.72
N ASN A 18 -14.94 -3.43 3.23
CA ASN A 18 -15.99 -3.30 4.25
C ASN A 18 -15.44 -2.66 5.54
N HIS A 19 -14.22 -3.02 5.94
CA HIS A 19 -13.56 -2.39 7.10
C HIS A 19 -13.30 -0.90 6.88
N TRP A 20 -12.81 -0.51 5.70
CA TRP A 20 -12.51 0.89 5.38
C TRP A 20 -13.76 1.76 5.33
N GLN A 21 -14.89 1.20 4.89
CA GLN A 21 -16.20 1.87 4.92
C GLN A 21 -16.80 1.99 6.34
N SER A 22 -16.29 1.24 7.31
CA SER A 22 -16.79 1.21 8.70
C SER A 22 -16.01 2.14 9.67
N ASN A 23 -15.31 3.15 9.14
CA ASN A 23 -14.48 4.11 9.89
C ASN A 23 -13.28 3.51 10.65
N GLN A 24 -12.83 2.30 10.31
CA GLN A 24 -11.72 1.66 11.02
C GLN A 24 -10.35 2.19 10.59
N HIS A 25 -10.25 2.89 9.45
CA HIS A 25 -9.04 3.58 8.99
C HIS A 25 -7.73 2.78 9.10
N GLU A 26 -7.79 1.46 8.87
CA GLU A 26 -6.65 0.54 9.08
C GLU A 26 -6.46 -0.46 7.94
N PHE A 27 -5.21 -0.61 7.49
CA PHE A 27 -4.78 -1.72 6.65
C PHE A 27 -4.48 -2.96 7.51
N HIS A 28 -5.14 -4.07 7.17
CA HIS A 28 -5.05 -5.35 7.86
C HIS A 28 -4.20 -6.36 7.10
N GLY A 29 -3.82 -7.47 7.74
CA GLY A 29 -3.03 -8.53 7.08
C GLY A 29 -1.62 -8.07 6.68
N VAL A 30 -1.14 -6.98 7.26
CA VAL A 30 0.11 -6.28 6.93
C VAL A 30 1.36 -6.96 7.49
N SER A 31 1.28 -8.22 7.93
CA SER A 31 2.43 -8.95 8.49
C SER A 31 3.63 -8.99 7.54
N ALA A 32 3.40 -9.04 6.22
CA ALA A 32 4.45 -8.96 5.21
C ALA A 32 5.13 -7.58 5.17
N LEU A 33 4.44 -6.51 5.55
CA LEU A 33 4.98 -5.15 5.57
C LEU A 33 6.07 -4.96 6.65
N LYS A 34 6.20 -5.89 7.62
CA LYS A 34 7.27 -5.88 8.62
C LYS A 34 8.67 -5.85 8.00
N SER A 35 8.88 -6.47 6.83
CA SER A 35 10.20 -6.43 6.17
C SER A 35 10.53 -5.05 5.60
N ILE A 36 9.54 -4.17 5.45
CA ILE A 36 9.69 -2.80 4.94
C ILE A 36 9.74 -1.81 6.10
N PHE A 37 8.82 -1.92 7.06
CA PHE A 37 8.62 -0.96 8.15
C PHE A 37 9.19 -1.43 9.50
N GLY A 38 9.86 -2.58 9.54
CA GLY A 38 10.41 -3.14 10.78
C GLY A 38 9.34 -3.48 11.82
N TYR A 39 9.79 -3.55 13.08
CA TYR A 39 9.00 -4.08 14.19
C TYR A 39 8.58 -3.02 15.22
N SER A 40 9.19 -1.85 15.18
CA SER A 40 8.90 -0.75 16.10
C SER A 40 7.80 0.16 15.55
N ARG A 41 7.09 0.83 16.45
CA ARG A 41 6.13 1.88 16.10
C ARG A 41 6.82 3.00 15.32
N GLN A 42 6.21 3.44 14.23
CA GLN A 42 6.71 4.51 13.37
C GLN A 42 5.58 5.40 12.84
N TYR A 43 5.91 6.66 12.55
CA TYR A 43 5.00 7.67 12.04
C TYR A 43 5.52 8.19 10.70
N PHE A 44 4.63 8.32 9.72
CA PHE A 44 4.99 8.71 8.36
C PHE A 44 4.04 9.76 7.80
N ASN A 45 4.58 10.63 6.96
CA ASN A 45 3.76 11.38 6.01
C ASN A 45 3.34 10.43 4.87
N GLY A 46 2.07 10.54 4.49
CA GLY A 46 1.45 9.74 3.44
C GLY A 46 1.08 10.58 2.22
N GLU A 47 1.38 10.06 1.04
CA GLU A 47 0.81 10.51 -0.24
C GLU A 47 -0.12 9.41 -0.75
N PHE A 48 -1.36 9.77 -1.05
CA PHE A 48 -2.39 8.82 -1.43
C PHE A 48 -2.88 9.11 -2.84
N TYR A 49 -3.07 8.04 -3.61
CA TYR A 49 -3.45 8.11 -5.01
C TYR A 49 -4.53 7.09 -5.33
N TYR A 50 -5.56 7.49 -6.07
CA TYR A 50 -6.50 6.57 -6.71
C TYR A 50 -6.48 6.80 -8.22
N VAL A 51 -6.08 5.77 -8.98
CA VAL A 51 -5.89 5.82 -10.44
C VAL A 51 -7.07 5.14 -11.12
N GLU A 52 -7.86 5.91 -11.85
CA GLU A 52 -9.02 5.41 -12.58
C GLU A 52 -8.66 4.82 -13.95
N SER A 53 -9.48 3.90 -14.41
CA SER A 53 -9.44 3.33 -15.77
C SER A 53 -9.51 4.39 -16.87
N GLY A 54 -10.21 5.51 -16.63
CA GLY A 54 -10.27 6.68 -17.52
C GLY A 54 -9.04 7.59 -17.50
N GLY A 55 -8.01 7.27 -16.70
CA GLY A 55 -6.76 8.03 -16.60
C GLY A 55 -6.80 9.21 -15.61
N ARG A 56 -7.94 9.45 -14.96
CA ARG A 56 -8.04 10.45 -13.88
C ARG A 56 -7.32 9.91 -12.64
N ILE A 57 -6.59 10.80 -11.96
CA ILE A 57 -5.90 10.49 -10.71
C ILE A 57 -6.43 11.40 -9.61
N LEU A 58 -7.00 10.79 -8.57
CA LEU A 58 -7.27 11.49 -7.32
C LEU A 58 -6.01 11.44 -6.46
N LYS A 59 -5.66 12.58 -5.86
CA LYS A 59 -4.49 12.71 -4.99
C LYS A 59 -4.90 13.37 -3.68
N ASP A 60 -4.34 12.86 -2.59
CA ASP A 60 -4.54 13.41 -1.25
C ASP A 60 -3.30 13.15 -0.37
N PHE A 61 -3.24 13.79 0.79
CA PHE A 61 -2.14 13.69 1.74
C PHE A 61 -2.68 13.35 3.12
N GLY A 62 -1.85 12.70 3.94
CA GLY A 62 -2.28 12.31 5.28
C GLY A 62 -1.14 11.82 6.15
N GLU A 63 -1.48 11.36 7.34
CA GLU A 63 -0.55 10.75 8.28
C GLU A 63 -0.80 9.24 8.33
N LEU A 64 0.27 8.49 8.54
CA LEU A 64 0.20 7.05 8.74
C LEU A 64 0.95 6.63 10.00
N THR A 65 0.39 5.68 10.73
CA THR A 65 1.03 5.07 11.90
C THR A 65 1.19 3.57 11.70
N TRP A 66 2.44 3.11 11.68
CA TRP A 66 2.78 1.69 11.76
C TRP A 66 2.96 1.30 13.22
N TYR A 67 2.22 0.30 13.68
CA TYR A 67 2.30 -0.14 15.08
C TYR A 67 1.86 -1.59 15.25
N ASP A 68 2.27 -2.19 16.36
CA ASP A 68 1.70 -3.44 16.84
C ASP A 68 0.50 -3.11 17.73
N ALA A 69 -0.71 -3.47 17.31
CA ALA A 69 -1.93 -3.27 18.10
C ALA A 69 -1.95 -4.11 19.39
N ARG A 70 -0.99 -5.01 19.54
CA ARG A 70 -0.74 -5.85 20.71
C ARG A 70 0.61 -5.55 21.35
N GLU A 71 1.17 -4.35 21.19
CA GLU A 71 2.50 -3.98 21.73
C GLU A 71 2.67 -4.21 23.26
N TYR A 72 1.57 -4.26 24.02
CA TYR A 72 1.55 -4.57 25.45
C TYR A 72 1.18 -6.02 25.79
N SER A 73 1.00 -6.89 24.80
CA SER A 73 0.70 -8.31 24.98
C SER A 73 1.97 -9.15 24.78
N PRO A 74 2.37 -10.01 25.73
CA PRO A 74 3.62 -10.75 25.65
C PRO A 74 3.64 -11.85 24.56
N ASP A 75 2.48 -12.41 24.22
CA ASP A 75 2.42 -13.66 23.45
C ASP A 75 1.91 -13.50 22.00
N ARG A 76 1.51 -12.30 21.60
CA ARG A 76 0.86 -12.05 20.30
C ARG A 76 1.26 -10.70 19.74
N THR A 77 1.55 -10.69 18.44
CA THR A 77 1.78 -9.46 17.67
C THR A 77 0.71 -9.33 16.60
N GLU A 78 0.16 -8.13 16.44
CA GLU A 78 -0.85 -7.81 15.43
C GLU A 78 -0.54 -6.45 14.83
N TYR A 79 0.33 -6.45 13.82
CA TYR A 79 0.72 -5.22 13.15
C TYR A 79 -0.43 -4.64 12.34
N ARG A 80 -0.55 -3.31 12.38
CA ARG A 80 -1.54 -2.52 11.65
C ARG A 80 -0.91 -1.26 11.08
N PHE A 81 -1.48 -0.79 9.98
CA PHE A 81 -1.14 0.50 9.38
C PHE A 81 -2.39 1.39 9.46
N TYR A 82 -2.41 2.29 10.43
CA TYR A 82 -3.46 3.29 10.56
C TYR A 82 -3.20 4.44 9.59
N TYR A 83 -4.25 5.00 8.99
CA TYR A 83 -4.18 6.16 8.10
C TYR A 83 -5.21 7.23 8.48
N SER A 84 -4.91 8.51 8.27
CA SER A 84 -5.92 9.57 8.37
C SER A 84 -6.98 9.44 7.27
N GLU A 85 -8.19 10.00 7.46
CA GLU A 85 -9.23 10.04 6.41
C GLU A 85 -8.66 10.52 5.07
N ASN A 86 -9.01 9.83 3.99
CA ASN A 86 -8.36 10.06 2.69
C ASN A 86 -9.27 9.72 1.52
N VAL A 87 -9.41 10.66 0.57
CA VAL A 87 -10.34 10.49 -0.56
C VAL A 87 -9.93 9.36 -1.52
N ALA A 88 -8.63 9.05 -1.64
CA ALA A 88 -8.20 7.96 -2.50
C ALA A 88 -8.62 6.60 -1.95
N VAL A 89 -8.53 6.42 -0.62
CA VAL A 89 -8.95 5.18 0.05
C VAL A 89 -10.46 5.04 0.04
N ASN A 90 -11.21 6.14 0.19
CA ASN A 90 -12.67 6.15 0.12
C ASN A 90 -13.22 5.72 -1.25
N ASN A 91 -12.44 5.88 -2.32
CA ASN A 91 -12.81 5.48 -3.67
C ASN A 91 -12.50 4.01 -4.00
N ALA A 92 -11.75 3.33 -3.14
CA ALA A 92 -11.31 1.96 -3.35
C ALA A 92 -12.48 0.97 -3.37
N LYS A 93 -12.39 -0.03 -4.25
CA LYS A 93 -13.39 -1.09 -4.41
C LYS A 93 -12.74 -2.46 -4.37
N VAL A 94 -13.58 -3.48 -4.19
CA VAL A 94 -13.15 -4.87 -4.24
C VAL A 94 -12.60 -5.17 -5.63
N GLY A 95 -11.43 -5.81 -5.68
CA GLY A 95 -10.74 -6.13 -6.93
C GLY A 95 -9.70 -5.08 -7.36
N ASP A 96 -9.72 -3.87 -6.79
CA ASP A 96 -8.68 -2.87 -7.06
C ASP A 96 -7.32 -3.34 -6.54
N THR A 97 -6.25 -2.78 -7.09
CA THR A 97 -4.88 -3.09 -6.69
C THR A 97 -4.36 -2.03 -5.73
N LEU A 98 -3.90 -2.43 -4.55
CA LEU A 98 -3.23 -1.58 -3.58
C LEU A 98 -1.72 -1.78 -3.66
N VAL A 99 -0.98 -0.68 -3.79
CA VAL A 99 0.48 -0.59 -3.64
C VAL A 99 0.81 0.27 -2.42
N VAL A 100 1.66 -0.25 -1.53
CA VAL A 100 2.21 0.45 -0.37
C VAL A 100 3.72 0.57 -0.56
N ALA A 101 4.23 1.79 -0.73
CA ALA A 101 5.62 2.03 -1.05
C ALA A 101 6.28 2.98 -0.05
N LEU A 102 7.36 2.55 0.61
CA LEU A 102 8.18 3.41 1.46
C LEU A 102 9.30 4.04 0.62
N CYS A 103 9.31 5.36 0.52
CA CYS A 103 10.34 6.11 -0.20
C CYS A 103 11.60 6.31 0.66
N GLU A 104 12.74 6.57 0.02
CA GLU A 104 14.01 6.87 0.71
C GLU A 104 13.91 8.05 1.68
N ASN A 105 13.10 9.05 1.32
CA ASN A 105 12.82 10.23 2.14
C ASN A 105 11.79 9.99 3.27
N ASN A 106 11.47 8.73 3.59
CA ASN A 106 10.48 8.32 4.60
C ASN A 106 9.03 8.76 4.33
N VAL A 107 8.69 9.14 3.09
CA VAL A 107 7.29 9.30 2.69
C VAL A 107 6.72 7.95 2.27
N VAL A 108 5.50 7.63 2.72
CA VAL A 108 4.78 6.43 2.30
C VAL A 108 3.79 6.80 1.20
N LYS A 109 3.88 6.11 0.06
CA LYS A 109 2.89 6.23 -1.00
C LYS A 109 1.89 5.08 -0.91
N ILE A 110 0.62 5.43 -0.83
CA ILE A 110 -0.52 4.52 -0.93
C ILE A 110 -1.14 4.75 -2.30
N ILE A 111 -0.99 3.80 -3.21
CA ILE A 111 -1.49 3.92 -4.58
C ILE A 111 -2.51 2.82 -4.80
N ILE A 112 -3.74 3.21 -5.11
CA ILE A 112 -4.84 2.32 -5.41
C ILE A 112 -5.14 2.46 -6.89
N VAL A 113 -5.17 1.34 -7.60
CA VAL A 113 -5.36 1.30 -9.04
C VAL A 113 -6.64 0.54 -9.33
N GLU A 114 -7.58 1.20 -9.99
CA GLU A 114 -8.86 0.63 -10.35
C GLU A 114 -8.67 -0.65 -11.17
N GLN A 115 -9.45 -1.68 -10.85
CA GLN A 115 -9.43 -2.92 -11.61
C GLN A 115 -9.73 -2.70 -13.10
N GLY A 116 -9.08 -3.47 -13.96
CA GLY A 116 -9.26 -3.36 -15.42
C GLY A 116 -8.46 -2.23 -16.08
N THR A 117 -7.71 -1.43 -15.32
CA THR A 117 -6.71 -0.52 -15.91
C THR A 117 -5.57 -1.31 -16.56
N LYS A 118 -5.06 -0.83 -17.70
CA LYS A 118 -3.84 -1.37 -18.32
C LYS A 118 -2.59 -1.16 -17.45
N PHE A 119 -2.66 -0.24 -16.50
CA PHE A 119 -1.56 0.07 -15.59
C PHE A 119 -1.20 -1.12 -14.69
N ILE A 120 -2.15 -2.03 -14.40
CA ILE A 120 -1.90 -3.26 -13.65
C ILE A 120 -0.85 -4.14 -14.34
N ASP A 121 -0.82 -4.20 -15.67
CA ASP A 121 0.19 -4.98 -16.41
C ASP A 121 1.59 -4.38 -16.26
N VAL A 122 1.69 -3.05 -16.24
CA VAL A 122 2.95 -2.33 -15.98
C VAL A 122 3.41 -2.56 -14.55
N LEU A 123 2.51 -2.54 -13.55
CA LEU A 123 2.84 -2.85 -12.16
C LEU A 123 3.35 -4.30 -12.02
N LYS A 124 2.65 -5.28 -12.61
CA LYS A 124 3.11 -6.68 -12.61
C LYS A 124 4.50 -6.82 -13.22
N ALA A 125 4.74 -6.24 -14.40
CA ALA A 125 6.02 -6.32 -15.08
C ALA A 125 7.15 -5.66 -14.27
N SER A 126 6.92 -4.44 -13.78
CA SER A 126 7.90 -3.71 -12.96
C SER A 126 8.18 -4.36 -11.60
N MET A 127 7.29 -5.25 -11.13
CA MET A 127 7.47 -6.01 -9.89
C MET A 127 7.85 -7.48 -10.11
N GLY A 128 8.00 -7.92 -11.36
CA GLY A 128 8.33 -9.30 -11.71
C GLY A 128 7.25 -10.32 -11.32
N LEU A 129 5.97 -9.90 -11.30
CA LEU A 129 4.83 -10.72 -10.87
C LEU A 129 4.05 -11.26 -12.07
N SER A 130 3.69 -12.54 -12.03
CA SER A 130 2.75 -13.14 -13.00
C SER A 130 1.29 -12.80 -12.68
N SER A 131 0.97 -12.61 -11.39
CA SER A 131 -0.34 -12.28 -10.86
C SER A 131 -0.22 -11.55 -9.53
N ILE A 132 -1.24 -10.77 -9.17
CA ILE A 132 -1.34 -10.09 -7.89
C ILE A 132 -2.30 -10.88 -6.99
N ALA A 133 -1.85 -11.22 -5.79
CA ALA A 133 -2.62 -11.99 -4.81
C ALA A 133 -3.45 -11.08 -3.89
N ASP A 134 -4.41 -11.66 -3.16
CA ASP A 134 -5.18 -10.99 -2.10
C ASP A 134 -4.39 -10.84 -0.77
N LYS A 135 -3.10 -11.23 -0.77
CA LYS A 135 -2.13 -11.01 0.31
C LYS A 135 -1.00 -10.13 -0.22
N TYR A 136 -0.41 -9.34 0.68
CA TYR A 136 0.75 -8.51 0.33
C TYR A 136 1.92 -9.34 -0.20
N GLN A 137 2.33 -9.03 -1.42
CA GLN A 137 3.56 -9.51 -2.05
C GLN A 137 4.59 -8.39 -1.97
N VAL A 138 5.71 -8.64 -1.29
CA VAL A 138 6.78 -7.66 -1.10
C VAL A 138 7.79 -7.74 -2.24
N VAL A 139 8.17 -6.60 -2.79
CA VAL A 139 9.16 -6.44 -3.84
C VAL A 139 10.47 -5.95 -3.22
N ASN A 140 11.47 -6.83 -3.15
CA ASN A 140 12.77 -6.56 -2.54
C ASN A 140 13.91 -6.38 -3.56
N ASN A 141 13.64 -6.54 -4.85
CA ASN A 141 14.67 -6.41 -5.88
C ASN A 141 14.85 -4.95 -6.29
N LEU A 142 16.06 -4.41 -6.06
CA LEU A 142 16.41 -3.02 -6.36
C LEU A 142 16.18 -2.62 -7.83
N SER A 143 16.41 -3.51 -8.79
CA SER A 143 16.17 -3.18 -10.21
C SER A 143 14.67 -2.97 -10.47
N LEU A 144 13.84 -3.85 -9.92
CA LEU A 144 12.37 -3.78 -10.03
C LEU A 144 11.80 -2.53 -9.34
N LEU A 145 12.37 -2.14 -8.19
CA LEU A 145 11.99 -0.90 -7.53
C LEU A 145 12.28 0.33 -8.39
N SER A 146 13.36 0.30 -9.18
CA SER A 146 13.70 1.39 -10.10
C SER A 146 12.74 1.47 -11.30
N ASP A 147 12.34 0.33 -11.86
CA ASP A 147 11.36 0.25 -12.95
C ASP A 147 9.99 0.75 -12.47
N LEU A 148 9.59 0.35 -11.27
CA LEU A 148 8.36 0.81 -10.65
C LEU A 148 8.38 2.32 -10.37
N ALA A 149 9.50 2.85 -9.87
CA ALA A 149 9.65 4.28 -9.65
C ALA A 149 9.55 5.08 -10.94
N ASN A 150 9.90 4.50 -12.09
CA ASN A 150 9.69 5.11 -13.40
C ASN A 150 8.23 5.01 -13.87
N ALA A 151 7.56 3.88 -13.61
CA ALA A 151 6.15 3.68 -13.95
C ALA A 151 5.20 4.60 -13.16
N LEU A 152 5.61 5.05 -11.97
CA LEU A 152 4.83 5.89 -11.06
C LEU A 152 5.17 7.40 -11.11
N LYS A 153 6.05 7.82 -12.02
CA LYS A 153 6.33 9.25 -12.29
C LYS A 153 5.33 9.82 -13.27
#